data_AF-Q5EN89-F1
#
_entry.id   AF-Q5EN89-F1
#
_cell.length_a   1.000
_cell.length_b   1.000
_cell.length_c   1.000
_cell.angle_alpha   90.00
_cell.angle_beta   90.00
_cell.angle_gamma   90.00
#
_symmetry.space_group_name_H-M   'P 1'
#
loop_
_entity.id
_entity.type
_entity.pdbx_description
1 polymer ?
#
loop_
_entity_poly.entity_id
_entity_poly.type
_entity_poly.pdbx_seq_one_letter_code
_entity_poly.pdbx_strand_id
1 'polypeptide(L)'
;TGTKISLIQIGPGMVQQTQRMCPECHGEGEIIDQKHRCKKCKGKKVAEESKILEVQVDKGMRDEQRVTFQGEGDQQPGIEPGDVIIVLKQLEHEKFARRGDNLSLKMKISLTEALCGFQIPIKHLDGRELLLTSSPGKVIKPGSVKVVSGEGMPM
;
A
#
# COMPACT_ATOMS: atom_id res chain seq x y z
N THR A 1 -16.99 -11.83 35.80
CA THR A 1 -16.92 -10.42 35.35
C THR A 1 -15.67 -9.81 35.97
N GLY A 2 -14.67 -9.44 35.17
CA GLY A 2 -13.34 -9.01 35.66
C GLY A 2 -13.29 -7.65 36.37
N THR A 3 -14.36 -7.28 37.06
CA THR A 3 -14.56 -5.98 37.72
C THR A 3 -14.99 -6.19 39.16
N LYS A 4 -14.46 -5.37 40.07
CA LYS A 4 -14.83 -5.36 41.49
C LYS A 4 -15.61 -4.08 41.80
N ILE A 5 -16.76 -4.22 42.46
CA ILE A 5 -17.56 -3.07 42.91
C ILE A 5 -17.03 -2.64 44.28
N SER A 6 -16.67 -1.36 44.42
CA SER A 6 -16.23 -0.76 45.68
C SER A 6 -17.22 0.33 46.07
N LEU A 7 -17.78 0.24 47.28
CA LEU A 7 -18.62 1.28 47.87
C LEU A 7 -17.70 2.34 48.48
N ILE A 8 -17.84 3.59 48.03
CA ILE A 8 -17.11 4.75 48.56
C ILE A 8 -18.13 5.66 49.24
N GLN A 9 -17.90 6.01 50.50
CA GLN A 9 -18.76 6.94 51.22
C GLN A 9 -18.34 8.37 50.89
N ILE A 10 -19.27 9.16 50.33
CA ILE A 10 -19.03 10.53 49.87
C ILE A 10 -19.60 11.56 50.85
N GLY A 11 -20.45 11.11 51.79
CA GLY A 11 -20.95 11.92 52.88
C GLY A 11 -21.80 11.11 53.86
N PRO A 12 -22.35 11.75 54.90
CA PRO A 12 -23.30 11.11 55.81
C PRO A 12 -24.54 10.61 55.04
N GLY A 13 -24.77 9.30 55.02
CA GLY A 13 -25.89 8.68 54.31
C GLY A 13 -25.75 8.57 52.78
N MET A 14 -24.65 9.04 52.18
CA MET A 14 -24.42 8.97 50.73
C MET A 14 -23.27 8.02 50.40
N VAL A 15 -23.58 6.93 49.71
CA VAL A 15 -22.61 5.95 49.21
C VAL A 15 -22.64 5.92 47.67
N GLN A 16 -21.47 5.91 47.05
CA GLN A 16 -21.31 5.70 45.61
C GLN A 16 -20.74 4.30 45.36
N GLN A 17 -21.35 3.56 44.44
CA GLN A 17 -20.77 2.34 43.90
C GLN A 17 -19.82 2.72 42.77
N THR A 18 -18.52 2.46 42.95
CA THR A 18 -17.51 2.61 41.91
C THR A 18 -17.09 1.23 41.44
N GLN A 19 -17.32 0.93 40.17
CA GLN A 19 -16.79 -0.28 39.53
C GLN A 19 -15.34 -0.03 39.16
N ARG A 20 -14.43 -0.87 39.67
CA ARG A 20 -13.00 -0.84 39.34
C ARG A 20 -12.62 -2.13 38.62
N MET A 21 -11.60 -2.05 37.76
CA MET A 21 -11.01 -3.25 37.16
C MET A 21 -10.46 -4.14 38.29
N CYS A 22 -10.73 -5.44 38.24
CA CYS A 22 -10.20 -6.36 39.25
C CYS A 22 -8.66 -6.38 39.13
N PRO A 23 -7.91 -6.11 40.22
CA PRO A 23 -6.46 -6.05 40.17
C PRO A 23 -5.81 -7.42 39.94
N GLU A 24 -6.53 -8.52 40.16
CA GLU A 24 -6.01 -9.88 40.02
C GLU A 24 -6.15 -10.45 38.61
N CYS A 25 -7.29 -10.18 37.93
CA CYS A 25 -7.53 -10.64 36.56
C CYS A 25 -7.46 -9.52 35.50
N HIS A 26 -7.19 -8.28 35.91
CA HIS A 26 -7.07 -7.11 35.02
C HIS A 26 -8.20 -6.96 33.99
N GLY A 27 -9.44 -7.31 34.37
CA GLY A 27 -10.59 -7.22 33.47
C GLY A 27 -10.91 -8.49 32.69
N GLU A 28 -10.01 -9.48 32.62
CA GLU A 28 -10.23 -10.72 31.86
C GLU A 28 -11.31 -11.63 32.47
N GLY A 29 -11.55 -11.53 33.78
CA GLY A 29 -12.59 -12.30 34.47
C GLY A 29 -12.23 -13.75 34.77
N GLU A 30 -11.06 -14.21 34.32
CA GLU A 30 -10.47 -15.52 34.60
C GLU A 30 -9.02 -15.33 35.05
N ILE A 31 -8.54 -16.21 35.93
CA ILE A 31 -7.15 -16.21 36.41
C ILE A 31 -6.53 -17.55 36.05
N ILE A 32 -5.42 -17.52 35.31
CA ILE A 32 -4.67 -18.72 34.95
C ILE A 32 -3.52 -18.90 35.95
N ASP A 33 -3.52 -20.04 36.64
CA ASP A 33 -2.44 -20.51 37.50
C ASP A 33 -1.09 -20.45 36.78
N GLN A 34 -0.05 -19.96 37.46
CA GLN A 34 1.27 -19.73 36.86
C GLN A 34 1.87 -20.99 36.20
N LYS A 35 1.67 -22.16 36.82
CA LYS A 35 2.10 -23.49 36.30
C LYS A 35 1.41 -23.89 34.99
N HIS A 36 0.23 -23.34 34.71
CA HIS A 36 -0.58 -23.67 33.53
C HIS A 36 -0.55 -22.57 32.46
N ARG A 37 0.20 -21.47 32.67
CA ARG A 37 0.33 -20.39 31.67
C ARG A 37 1.12 -20.88 30.46
N CYS A 38 0.61 -20.56 29.27
CA CYS A 38 1.32 -20.81 28.02
C CYS A 38 2.67 -20.09 28.02
N LYS A 39 3.74 -20.79 27.63
CA LYS A 39 5.10 -20.22 27.60
C LYS A 39 5.27 -19.12 26.55
N LYS A 40 4.51 -19.17 25.44
CA LYS A 40 4.57 -18.20 24.34
C LYS A 40 3.84 -16.90 24.67
N CYS A 41 2.53 -16.96 24.95
CA CYS A 41 1.71 -15.77 25.21
C CYS A 41 1.68 -15.34 26.69
N LYS A 42 2.24 -16.15 27.62
CA LYS A 42 2.26 -15.89 29.07
C LYS A 42 0.88 -15.59 29.68
N GLY A 43 -0.19 -16.12 29.08
CA GLY A 43 -1.58 -15.89 29.49
C GLY A 43 -2.30 -14.78 28.73
N LYS A 44 -1.61 -13.99 27.90
CA LYS A 44 -2.19 -12.86 27.15
C LYS A 44 -3.07 -13.26 25.95
N LYS A 45 -3.15 -14.56 25.63
CA LYS A 45 -3.91 -15.14 24.49
C LYS A 45 -3.48 -14.66 23.08
N VAL A 46 -2.54 -13.71 22.98
CA VAL A 46 -1.91 -13.23 21.75
C VAL A 46 -0.39 -13.35 21.82
N ALA A 47 0.28 -13.46 20.67
CA ALA A 47 1.74 -13.46 20.54
C ALA A 47 2.16 -12.74 19.26
N GLU A 48 3.33 -12.12 19.26
CA GLU A 48 3.89 -11.50 18.05
C GLU A 48 4.41 -12.58 17.09
N GLU A 49 4.08 -12.43 15.81
CA GLU A 49 4.49 -13.31 14.72
C GLU A 49 5.02 -12.48 13.56
N SER A 50 6.10 -12.95 12.92
CA SER A 50 6.64 -12.34 11.70
C SER A 50 6.37 -13.27 10.52
N LYS A 51 5.58 -12.78 9.56
CA LYS A 51 5.19 -13.51 8.35
C LYS A 51 5.63 -12.74 7.11
N ILE A 52 6.11 -13.46 6.11
CA ILE A 52 6.47 -12.89 4.80
C ILE A 52 5.24 -12.97 3.90
N LEU A 53 4.79 -11.83 3.38
CA LEU A 53 3.73 -11.74 2.38
C LEU A 53 4.35 -11.45 1.02
N GLU A 54 4.22 -12.38 0.08
CA GLU A 54 4.72 -12.21 -1.28
C GLU A 54 3.65 -11.54 -2.15
N VAL A 55 3.99 -10.37 -2.71
CA VAL A 55 3.12 -9.64 -3.62
C VAL A 55 3.62 -9.82 -5.04
N GLN A 56 2.80 -10.46 -5.88
CA GLN A 56 3.05 -10.52 -7.31
C GLN A 56 2.54 -9.24 -7.97
N VAL A 57 3.45 -8.49 -8.60
CA VAL A 57 3.10 -7.28 -9.34
C VAL A 57 3.05 -7.62 -10.82
N ASP A 58 1.83 -7.76 -11.34
CA ASP A 58 1.60 -8.06 -12.74
C ASP A 58 1.92 -6.87 -13.65
N LYS A 59 2.28 -7.18 -14.89
CA LYS A 59 2.53 -6.19 -15.92
C LYS A 59 1.26 -5.37 -16.16
N GLY A 60 1.38 -4.05 -16.13
CA GLY A 60 0.26 -3.16 -16.41
C GLY A 60 -0.51 -2.71 -15.17
N MET A 61 -0.22 -3.27 -13.99
CA MET A 61 -0.82 -2.81 -12.73
C MET A 61 -0.68 -1.29 -12.57
N ARG A 62 -1.75 -0.67 -12.08
CA ARG A 62 -1.90 0.79 -12.04
C ARG A 62 -1.42 1.35 -10.71
N ASP A 63 -1.11 2.64 -10.72
CA ASP A 63 -0.92 3.40 -9.49
C ASP A 63 -2.18 3.33 -8.62
N GLU A 64 -2.01 3.29 -7.31
CA GLU A 64 -3.06 3.09 -6.29
C GLU A 64 -3.82 1.75 -6.37
N GLN A 65 -3.38 0.79 -7.19
CA GLN A 65 -4.02 -0.51 -7.22
C GLN A 65 -3.78 -1.25 -5.89
N ARG A 66 -4.86 -1.85 -5.37
CA ARG A 66 -4.89 -2.48 -4.05
C ARG A 66 -4.76 -4.00 -4.19
N VAL A 67 -3.81 -4.60 -3.47
CA VAL A 67 -3.69 -6.04 -3.28
C VAL A 67 -4.08 -6.35 -1.84
N THR A 68 -5.13 -7.15 -1.65
CA THR A 68 -5.71 -7.41 -0.33
C THR A 68 -5.35 -8.82 0.11
N PHE A 69 -4.78 -8.94 1.31
CA PHE A 69 -4.55 -10.20 1.99
C PHE A 69 -5.55 -10.32 3.14
N GLN A 70 -6.53 -11.21 2.97
CA GLN A 70 -7.64 -11.35 3.90
C GLN A 70 -7.21 -12.02 5.20
N GLY A 71 -7.60 -11.44 6.33
CA GLY A 71 -7.34 -12.00 7.67
C GLY A 71 -5.87 -12.01 8.11
N GLU A 72 -4.99 -11.29 7.41
CA GLU A 72 -3.57 -11.16 7.74
C GLU A 72 -3.28 -9.98 8.70
N GLY A 73 -4.31 -9.29 9.19
CA GLY A 73 -4.19 -8.22 10.18
C GLY A 73 -4.04 -8.73 11.61
N ASP A 74 -3.99 -7.78 12.56
CA ASP A 74 -3.84 -8.09 13.98
C ASP A 74 -4.98 -8.96 14.50
N GLN A 75 -4.63 -10.04 15.21
CA GLN A 75 -5.58 -11.00 15.74
C GLN A 75 -5.79 -10.80 17.25
N GLN A 76 -7.05 -10.82 17.68
CA GLN A 76 -7.41 -10.76 19.10
C GLN A 76 -8.47 -11.83 19.44
N PRO A 77 -8.47 -12.35 20.68
CA PRO A 77 -9.46 -13.35 21.08
C PRO A 77 -10.88 -12.80 20.97
N GLY A 78 -11.73 -13.48 20.19
CA GLY A 78 -13.13 -13.10 20.01
C GLY A 78 -13.38 -11.99 18.99
N ILE A 79 -12.37 -11.57 18.24
CA ILE A 79 -12.47 -10.57 17.16
C ILE A 79 -11.97 -11.20 15.87
N GLU A 80 -12.68 -10.98 14.76
CA GLU A 80 -12.22 -11.40 13.43
C GLU A 80 -11.00 -10.55 13.00
N PRO A 81 -9.95 -11.17 12.45
CA PRO A 81 -8.77 -10.44 12.03
C PRO A 81 -9.07 -9.53 10.85
N GLY A 82 -8.41 -8.36 10.84
CA GLY A 82 -8.52 -7.43 9.71
C GLY A 82 -7.74 -7.88 8.48
N ASP A 83 -7.84 -7.10 7.41
CA ASP A 83 -7.12 -7.35 6.16
C ASP A 83 -5.87 -6.47 6.05
N VAL A 84 -4.83 -7.02 5.43
CA VAL A 84 -3.65 -6.25 5.03
C VAL A 84 -3.84 -5.80 3.58
N ILE A 85 -3.93 -4.48 3.39
CA ILE A 85 -4.10 -3.88 2.06
C ILE A 85 -2.78 -3.24 1.63
N ILE A 86 -2.17 -3.80 0.59
CA ILE A 86 -0.97 -3.26 -0.03
C ILE A 86 -1.39 -2.37 -1.19
N VAL A 87 -0.96 -1.11 -1.16
CA VAL A 87 -1.25 -0.12 -2.21
C VAL A 87 0.00 0.05 -3.06
N LEU A 88 -0.13 -0.23 -4.35
CA LEU A 88 0.97 -0.02 -5.29
C LEU A 88 1.16 1.48 -5.54
N LYS A 89 2.42 1.93 -5.42
CA LYS A 89 2.83 3.29 -5.73
C LYS A 89 3.74 3.29 -6.94
N GLN A 90 3.33 4.02 -7.98
CA GLN A 90 4.15 4.21 -9.15
C GLN A 90 5.25 5.25 -8.87
N LEU A 91 6.50 4.83 -9.05
CA LEU A 91 7.64 5.74 -8.97
C LEU A 91 7.73 6.60 -10.24
N GLU A 92 8.15 7.85 -10.07
CA GLU A 92 8.46 8.73 -11.19
C GLU A 92 9.68 8.20 -11.95
N HIS A 93 9.59 8.24 -13.29
CA HIS A 93 10.67 7.82 -14.16
C HIS A 93 11.29 9.05 -14.84
N GLU A 94 12.62 9.11 -14.93
CA GLU A 94 13.36 10.28 -15.42
C GLU A 94 12.92 10.75 -16.82
N LYS A 95 12.60 9.79 -17.69
CA LYS A 95 12.28 10.05 -19.11
C LYS A 95 10.80 9.92 -19.44
N PHE A 96 10.08 9.09 -18.71
CA PHE A 96 8.76 8.64 -19.11
C PHE A 96 7.73 9.02 -18.06
N ALA A 97 6.61 9.58 -18.51
CA ALA A 97 5.44 9.81 -17.67
C ALA A 97 4.30 8.93 -18.16
N ARG A 98 3.80 8.05 -17.29
CA ARG A 98 2.62 7.21 -17.58
C ARG A 98 1.36 8.05 -17.50
N ARG A 99 0.44 7.85 -18.44
CA ARG A 99 -0.92 8.40 -18.44
C ARG A 99 -1.91 7.29 -18.78
N GLY A 100 -2.46 6.66 -17.75
CA GLY A 100 -3.28 5.46 -17.91
C GLY A 100 -2.46 4.34 -18.56
N ASP A 101 -2.90 3.89 -19.73
CA ASP A 101 -2.22 2.82 -20.48
C ASP A 101 -1.24 3.38 -21.53
N ASN A 102 -1.04 4.70 -21.58
CA ASN A 102 -0.11 5.36 -22.49
C ASN A 102 1.18 5.79 -21.78
N LEU A 103 2.28 5.82 -22.53
CA LEU A 103 3.57 6.33 -22.08
C LEU A 103 3.90 7.63 -22.84
N SER A 104 4.26 8.69 -22.10
CA SER A 104 4.63 9.97 -22.68
C SER A 104 6.11 10.28 -22.44
N LEU A 105 6.77 10.76 -23.50
CA LEU A 105 8.18 11.16 -23.50
C LEU A 105 8.28 12.59 -24.01
N LYS A 106 8.95 13.46 -23.24
CA LYS A 106 9.26 14.82 -23.70
C LYS A 106 10.60 14.80 -24.43
N MET A 107 10.57 15.04 -25.74
CA MET A 107 11.78 15.13 -26.56
C MET A 107 12.08 16.57 -26.92
N LYS A 108 13.36 16.93 -26.86
CA LYS A 108 13.88 18.17 -27.45
C LYS A 108 14.50 17.81 -28.79
N ILE A 109 14.05 18.49 -29.83
CA ILE A 109 14.61 18.39 -31.18
C ILE A 109 15.10 19.77 -31.61
N SER A 110 16.15 19.80 -32.42
CA SER A 110 16.66 21.02 -33.04
C SER A 110 15.67 21.56 -34.08
N LEU A 111 15.81 22.86 -34.40
CA LEU A 111 14.98 23.49 -35.43
C LEU A 111 15.17 22.83 -36.81
N THR A 112 16.39 22.42 -37.13
CA THR A 112 16.71 21.71 -38.37
C THR A 112 16.00 20.36 -38.43
N GLU A 113 16.02 19.58 -37.35
CA GLU A 113 15.28 18.30 -37.26
C GLU A 113 13.76 18.50 -37.35
N ALA A 114 13.23 19.58 -36.78
CA ALA A 114 11.81 19.89 -36.83
C ALA A 114 11.31 20.27 -38.23
N LEU A 115 12.18 20.85 -39.07
CA LEU A 115 11.86 21.30 -40.44
C LEU A 115 12.24 20.27 -41.52
N CYS A 116 13.41 19.65 -41.37
CA CYS A 116 14.01 18.77 -42.36
C CYS A 116 13.75 17.27 -42.08
N GLY A 117 13.08 16.95 -40.97
CA GLY A 117 12.88 15.57 -40.54
C GLY A 117 14.01 15.06 -39.66
N PHE A 118 13.78 13.92 -39.01
CA PHE A 118 14.74 13.31 -38.09
C PHE A 118 14.58 11.79 -38.03
N GLN A 119 15.63 11.13 -37.58
CA GLN A 119 15.63 9.73 -37.18
C GLN A 119 16.35 9.63 -35.84
N ILE A 120 15.61 9.52 -34.75
CA ILE A 120 16.17 9.51 -33.40
C ILE A 120 15.83 8.17 -32.75
N PRO A 121 16.82 7.34 -32.38
CA PRO A 121 16.58 6.15 -31.60
C PRO A 121 16.24 6.52 -30.16
N ILE A 122 15.20 5.91 -29.60
CA ILE A 122 14.84 6.02 -28.19
C ILE A 122 14.87 4.63 -27.54
N LYS A 123 15.40 4.55 -26.33
CA LYS A 123 15.34 3.31 -25.53
C LYS A 123 14.01 3.25 -24.78
N HIS A 124 13.21 2.22 -25.03
CA HIS A 124 11.94 1.96 -24.33
C HIS A 124 12.19 1.31 -22.95
N LEU A 125 11.14 1.15 -22.15
CA LEU A 125 11.19 0.53 -20.80
C LEU A 125 11.59 -0.94 -20.83
N ASP A 126 11.30 -1.65 -21.92
CA ASP A 126 11.70 -3.04 -22.12
C ASP A 126 13.15 -3.20 -22.63
N GLY A 127 13.85 -2.09 -22.83
CA GLY A 127 15.23 -2.05 -23.33
C GLY A 127 15.37 -2.09 -24.85
N ARG A 128 14.30 -2.24 -25.62
CA ARG A 128 14.33 -2.15 -27.08
C ARG A 128 14.61 -0.71 -27.52
N GLU A 129 15.24 -0.57 -28.69
CA GLU A 129 15.41 0.72 -29.35
C GLU A 129 14.30 0.92 -30.38
N LEU A 130 13.53 1.99 -30.21
CA LEU A 130 12.51 2.42 -31.15
C LEU A 130 13.07 3.58 -31.98
N LEU A 131 13.08 3.43 -33.31
CA LEU A 131 13.51 4.49 -34.20
C LEU A 131 12.35 5.43 -34.50
N LEU A 132 12.38 6.63 -33.93
CA LEU A 132 11.39 7.65 -34.23
C LEU A 132 11.78 8.40 -35.51
N THR A 133 10.98 8.27 -36.56
CA THR A 133 11.27 8.85 -37.88
C THR A 133 10.27 9.92 -38.29
N SER A 134 10.72 11.12 -38.63
CA SER A 134 9.90 12.15 -39.29
C SER A 134 10.42 12.40 -40.69
N SER A 135 9.55 12.30 -41.70
CA SER A 135 9.91 12.55 -43.09
C SER A 135 10.21 14.03 -43.35
N PRO A 136 11.20 14.36 -44.19
CA PRO A 136 11.44 15.73 -44.64
C PRO A 136 10.19 16.37 -45.23
N GLY A 137 9.95 17.65 -44.94
CA GLY A 137 8.77 18.40 -45.39
C GLY A 137 7.56 18.32 -44.45
N LYS A 138 7.56 17.43 -43.45
CA LYS A 138 6.57 17.43 -42.37
C LYS A 138 7.08 18.29 -41.19
N VAL A 139 6.64 19.55 -41.16
CA VAL A 139 7.04 20.49 -40.10
C VAL A 139 6.42 20.11 -38.75
N ILE A 140 7.28 19.95 -37.75
CA ILE A 140 6.88 19.67 -36.36
C ILE A 140 6.83 20.99 -35.59
N LYS A 141 5.63 21.34 -35.12
CA LYS A 141 5.42 22.54 -34.30
C LYS A 141 5.84 22.29 -32.85
N PRO A 142 6.34 23.29 -32.12
CA PRO A 142 6.55 23.19 -30.67
C PRO A 142 5.27 22.74 -29.96
N GLY A 143 5.40 21.79 -29.03
CA GLY A 143 4.25 21.24 -28.30
C GLY A 143 3.38 20.26 -29.09
N SER A 144 3.71 19.97 -30.34
CA SER A 144 3.01 18.92 -31.09
C SER A 144 3.27 17.54 -30.49
N VAL A 145 2.27 16.67 -30.60
CA VAL A 145 2.32 15.30 -30.09
C VAL A 145 2.42 14.34 -31.26
N LYS A 146 3.38 13.42 -31.17
CA LYS A 146 3.53 12.31 -32.10
C LYS A 146 3.19 11.02 -31.37
N VAL A 147 2.27 10.25 -31.94
CA VAL A 147 1.83 8.97 -31.38
C VAL A 147 2.58 7.83 -32.06
N VAL A 148 3.08 6.90 -31.26
CA VAL A 148 3.62 5.62 -31.73
C VAL A 148 2.67 4.54 -31.22
N SER A 149 1.91 3.94 -32.13
CA SER A 149 0.90 2.94 -31.78
C SER A 149 1.55 1.67 -31.26
N GLY A 150 0.97 1.08 -30.20
CA GLY A 150 1.42 -0.20 -29.64
C GLY A 150 2.57 -0.12 -28.64
N GLU A 151 3.18 1.05 -28.42
CA GLU A 151 4.36 1.21 -27.55
C GLU A 151 4.01 1.85 -26.19
N GLY A 152 2.79 1.59 -25.70
CA GLY A 152 2.28 2.05 -24.40
C GLY A 152 2.61 1.09 -23.26
N MET A 153 1.77 1.12 -22.22
CA MET A 153 1.80 0.14 -21.13
C MET A 153 1.00 -1.11 -21.50
N PRO A 154 1.37 -2.29 -21.01
CA PRO A 154 0.56 -3.49 -21.16
C PRO A 154 -0.79 -3.33 -20.45
N MET A 155 -1.84 -3.88 -21.08
CA MET A 155 -3.19 -3.99 -20.53
C MET A 155 -3.44 -5.39 -19.95
#